data_AF-A0A821QTY9-F1
#
_entry.id   AF-A0A821QTY9-F1
#
_cell.length_a   1.000
_cell.length_b   1.000
_cell.length_c   1.000
_cell.angle_alpha   90.00
_cell.angle_beta   90.00
_cell.angle_gamma   90.00
#
_symmetry.space_group_name_H-M   'P 1'
#
loop_
_entity.id
_entity.type
_entity.pdbx_description
1 polymer ?
#
loop_
_entity_poly.entity_id
_entity_poly.type
_entity_poly.pdbx_seq_one_letter_code
_entity_poly.pdbx_strand_id
1 'polypeptide(L)'
;MTFASAQDGRPFELLKGSGFIRLAKQLFDTGRCLSSVTRIEIEDLLPDSTTVSLSYCGLSLNHIHQKFHSLSFLLGCFPFGLRLNDEKFIMSDNEPTMKSAFNLNFKRIGCSDHFINKQLQHAFTSQMIDGQVVNCELAQGMFSDVKHIVSNTRFSGAYGMLRVFQDVYNELDKILDSKLLTTYCKINEDFLHDVCEFLLPFDTAFQTLSDSKRATLHRVLPMKQVLINKCVIDNDDKEGIKQLKAFLVILTSTSVTSRSSTSSISITNSLSARKSLLLEIFDKQSEVPEKNTVEKELEKYLTSTSKLDDEEEDDILLYWRQHQDVLPLIVSVARTVLAIPASNTSVERLF
;
A
#
# COMPACT_ATOMS: atom_id res chain seq x y z
N MET A 1 -29.65 22.33 -2.76
CA MET A 1 -28.64 21.24 -2.69
C MET A 1 -28.92 20.25 -1.57
N THR A 2 -29.23 20.69 -0.34
CA THR A 2 -29.67 19.80 0.77
C THR A 2 -30.88 18.93 0.42
N PHE A 3 -31.79 19.49 -0.39
CA PHE A 3 -32.97 18.78 -0.92
C PHE A 3 -32.61 17.59 -1.82
N ALA A 4 -31.60 17.71 -2.69
CA ALA A 4 -31.20 16.64 -3.62
C ALA A 4 -30.56 15.46 -2.87
N SER A 5 -29.72 15.72 -1.86
CA SER A 5 -29.16 14.66 -1.01
C SER A 5 -30.24 13.89 -0.25
N ALA A 6 -31.26 14.59 0.27
CA ALA A 6 -32.36 13.98 1.01
C ALA A 6 -33.32 13.19 0.12
N GLN A 7 -33.63 13.70 -1.07
CA GLN A 7 -34.59 13.07 -2.00
C GLN A 7 -34.00 11.83 -2.68
N ASP A 8 -32.73 11.89 -3.09
CA ASP A 8 -32.09 10.82 -3.87
C ASP A 8 -31.18 9.93 -3.01
N GLY A 9 -31.17 10.10 -1.69
CA GLY A 9 -30.34 9.33 -0.76
C GLY A 9 -28.84 9.44 -1.02
N ARG A 10 -28.35 10.60 -1.48
CA ARG A 10 -26.95 10.81 -1.84
C ARG A 10 -26.14 11.31 -0.65
N PRO A 11 -24.88 10.86 -0.46
CA PRO A 11 -24.01 11.38 0.60
C PRO A 11 -23.73 12.87 0.40
N PHE A 12 -23.56 13.61 1.50
CA PHE A 12 -23.30 15.05 1.45
C PHE A 12 -21.94 15.38 0.80
N GLU A 13 -21.00 14.44 0.86
CA GLU A 13 -19.67 14.49 0.26
C GLU A 13 -19.72 14.65 -1.26
N LEU A 14 -20.78 14.14 -1.91
CA LEU A 14 -20.99 14.29 -3.35
C LEU A 14 -20.96 15.76 -3.79
N LEU A 15 -21.51 16.65 -2.97
CA LEU A 15 -21.58 18.08 -3.25
C LEU A 15 -20.21 18.78 -3.22
N LYS A 16 -19.23 18.18 -2.53
CA LYS A 16 -17.85 18.67 -2.45
C LYS A 16 -16.98 18.18 -3.62
N GLY A 17 -17.46 17.19 -4.39
CA GLY A 17 -16.72 16.60 -5.50
C GLY A 17 -16.43 17.62 -6.60
N SER A 18 -15.16 17.74 -7.02
CA SER A 18 -14.74 18.66 -8.07
C SER A 18 -15.46 18.42 -9.41
N GLY A 19 -15.76 17.17 -9.73
CA GLY A 19 -16.56 16.79 -10.90
C GLY A 19 -18.00 17.33 -10.84
N PHE A 20 -18.66 17.21 -9.69
CA PHE A 20 -20.00 17.76 -9.46
C PHE A 20 -19.99 19.29 -9.54
N ILE A 21 -19.01 19.95 -8.92
CA ILE A 21 -18.85 21.41 -9.00
C ILE A 21 -18.66 21.87 -10.45
N ARG A 22 -17.84 21.15 -11.24
CA ARG A 22 -17.61 21.47 -12.65
C ARG A 22 -18.87 21.28 -13.49
N LEU A 23 -19.61 20.20 -13.28
CA LEU A 23 -20.90 19.96 -13.94
C LEU A 23 -21.91 21.06 -13.60
N ALA A 24 -22.03 21.42 -12.32
CA ALA A 24 -22.92 22.48 -11.88
C ALA A 24 -22.59 23.84 -12.54
N LYS A 25 -21.30 24.17 -12.64
CA LYS A 25 -20.83 25.36 -13.38
C LYS A 25 -21.21 25.28 -14.86
N GLN A 26 -20.96 24.15 -15.52
CA GLN A 26 -21.29 23.96 -16.93
C GLN A 26 -22.80 24.10 -17.19
N LEU A 27 -23.66 23.55 -16.34
CA LEU A 27 -25.11 23.71 -16.44
C LEU A 27 -25.53 25.17 -16.26
N PHE A 28 -24.93 25.88 -15.30
CA PHE A 28 -25.20 27.29 -15.08
C PHE A 28 -24.77 28.16 -16.28
N ASP A 29 -23.57 27.95 -16.82
CA ASP A 29 -23.06 28.68 -17.98
C ASP A 29 -23.90 28.38 -19.23
N THR A 30 -24.29 27.12 -19.43
CA THR A 30 -25.19 26.70 -20.52
C THR A 30 -26.54 27.39 -20.40
N GLY A 31 -27.13 27.41 -19.19
CA GLY A 31 -28.36 28.13 -18.91
C GLY A 31 -28.25 29.63 -19.20
N ARG A 32 -27.13 30.27 -18.83
CA ARG A 32 -26.88 31.69 -19.15
C ARG A 32 -26.83 31.93 -20.66
N CYS A 33 -26.11 31.10 -21.41
CA CYS A 33 -25.99 31.23 -22.86
C CYS A 33 -27.33 31.04 -23.58
N LEU A 34 -28.20 30.16 -23.07
CA LEU A 34 -29.44 29.77 -23.74
C LEU A 34 -30.68 30.53 -23.26
N SER A 35 -30.61 31.19 -22.08
CA SER A 35 -31.71 31.96 -21.48
C SER A 35 -32.24 33.11 -22.35
N SER A 36 -31.50 33.53 -23.38
CA SER A 36 -31.90 34.59 -24.31
C SER A 36 -32.67 34.09 -25.54
N VAL A 37 -32.71 32.78 -25.82
CA VAL A 37 -33.18 32.24 -27.11
C VAL A 37 -34.42 31.35 -26.97
N THR A 38 -34.54 30.52 -25.93
CA THR A 38 -35.69 29.62 -25.75
C THR A 38 -35.74 29.06 -24.33
N ARG A 39 -36.94 28.69 -23.86
CA ARG A 39 -37.12 27.93 -22.61
C ARG A 39 -36.60 26.51 -22.85
N ILE A 40 -35.62 26.07 -22.06
CA ILE A 40 -35.03 24.72 -22.17
C ILE A 40 -35.43 23.92 -20.95
N GLU A 41 -35.95 22.72 -21.19
CA GLU A 41 -36.23 21.72 -20.15
C GLU A 41 -34.91 21.03 -19.77
N ILE A 42 -34.64 20.90 -18.47
CA ILE A 42 -33.36 20.39 -17.95
C ILE A 42 -33.17 18.91 -18.29
N GLU A 43 -34.29 18.20 -18.41
CA GLU A 43 -34.39 16.79 -18.76
C GLU A 43 -33.77 16.52 -20.15
N ASP A 44 -33.83 17.48 -21.07
CA ASP A 44 -33.26 17.36 -22.41
C ASP A 44 -31.75 17.66 -22.45
N LEU A 45 -31.21 18.32 -21.40
CA LEU A 45 -29.79 18.66 -21.28
C LEU A 45 -28.97 17.55 -20.62
N LEU A 46 -29.61 16.70 -19.81
CA LEU A 46 -28.93 15.65 -19.07
C LEU A 46 -28.94 14.34 -19.86
N PRO A 47 -27.79 13.68 -20.07
CA PRO A 47 -27.76 12.39 -20.72
C PRO A 47 -28.45 11.33 -19.86
N ASP A 48 -29.16 10.41 -20.51
CA ASP A 48 -29.78 9.28 -19.81
C ASP A 48 -28.72 8.40 -19.12
N SER A 49 -29.10 7.79 -18.01
CA SER A 49 -28.21 6.91 -17.21
C SER A 49 -27.54 5.79 -18.03
N THR A 50 -28.23 5.27 -19.05
CA THR A 50 -27.69 4.24 -19.96
C THR A 50 -26.59 4.76 -20.88
N THR A 51 -26.55 6.07 -21.13
CA THR A 51 -25.52 6.73 -21.93
C THR A 51 -24.22 6.93 -21.15
N VAL A 52 -24.28 6.96 -19.81
CA VAL A 52 -23.15 7.26 -18.92
C VAL A 52 -22.47 6.00 -18.35
N SER A 53 -23.05 4.81 -18.54
CA SER A 53 -22.55 3.57 -17.96
C SER A 53 -21.19 3.13 -18.52
N LEU A 54 -20.12 3.24 -17.72
CA LEU A 54 -18.81 2.64 -17.98
C LEU A 54 -18.49 1.57 -16.92
N SER A 55 -18.11 0.38 -17.41
CA SER A 55 -17.63 -0.75 -16.61
C SER A 55 -16.20 -0.48 -16.13
N TYR A 56 -16.02 -0.37 -14.81
CA TYR A 56 -14.71 -0.22 -14.17
C TYR A 56 -14.11 -1.58 -13.80
N CYS A 57 -12.79 -1.71 -13.91
CA CYS A 57 -12.02 -2.90 -13.55
C CYS A 57 -10.83 -2.50 -12.68
N GLY A 58 -10.42 -3.38 -11.76
CA GLY A 58 -9.45 -3.13 -10.70
C GLY A 58 -7.97 -2.96 -11.11
N LEU A 59 -7.66 -2.61 -12.35
CA LEU A 59 -6.27 -2.55 -12.84
C LEU A 59 -5.75 -1.10 -12.81
N SER A 60 -4.49 -0.91 -12.43
CA SER A 60 -3.82 0.40 -12.50
C SER A 60 -2.47 0.32 -13.22
N LEU A 61 -2.17 1.33 -14.03
CA LEU A 61 -0.88 1.54 -14.66
C LEU A 61 -0.18 2.73 -13.99
N ASN A 62 1.02 2.48 -13.45
CA ASN A 62 1.82 3.51 -12.80
C ASN A 62 3.04 3.86 -13.66
N HIS A 63 3.30 5.17 -13.81
CA HIS A 63 4.44 5.70 -14.57
C HIS A 63 4.90 7.04 -14.01
N ILE A 64 6.21 7.32 -14.05
CA ILE A 64 6.74 8.64 -13.71
C ILE A 64 7.08 9.40 -15.00
N HIS A 65 6.36 10.51 -15.23
CA HIS A 65 6.59 11.38 -16.39
C HIS A 65 7.97 12.06 -16.34
N GLN A 66 8.45 12.61 -17.47
CA GLN A 66 9.74 13.33 -17.56
C GLN A 66 9.87 14.51 -16.58
N LYS A 67 8.74 15.00 -16.06
CA LYS A 67 8.70 16.05 -15.04
C LYS A 67 8.73 15.51 -13.60
N PHE A 68 9.00 14.21 -13.39
CA PHE A 68 9.04 13.57 -12.07
C PHE A 68 7.73 13.67 -11.29
N HIS A 69 6.60 13.56 -11.99
CA HIS A 69 5.30 13.38 -11.35
C HIS A 69 4.89 11.92 -11.50
N SER A 70 4.48 11.30 -10.39
CA SER A 70 3.83 9.99 -10.39
C SER A 70 2.46 10.11 -11.06
N LEU A 71 2.20 9.25 -12.02
CA LEU A 71 0.91 9.13 -12.72
C LEU A 71 0.37 7.72 -12.50
N SER A 72 -0.84 7.63 -11.96
CA SER A 72 -1.60 6.39 -11.80
C SER A 72 -2.84 6.46 -12.68
N PHE A 73 -2.95 5.56 -13.66
CA PHE A 73 -4.11 5.45 -14.53
C PHE A 73 -4.91 4.20 -14.15
N LEU A 74 -6.17 4.36 -13.80
CA LEU A 74 -7.10 3.24 -13.66
C LEU A 74 -7.47 2.71 -15.05
N LEU A 75 -7.06 1.48 -15.33
CA LEU A 75 -7.42 0.76 -16.53
C LEU A 75 -8.74 0.03 -16.27
N GLY A 76 -9.85 0.57 -16.75
CA GLY A 76 -11.13 -0.15 -16.80
C GLY A 76 -11.08 -1.37 -17.74
N CYS A 77 -12.21 -2.06 -17.95
CA CYS A 77 -12.31 -3.21 -18.88
C CYS A 77 -12.02 -2.89 -20.36
N PHE A 78 -11.68 -1.65 -20.71
CA PHE A 78 -11.41 -1.27 -22.09
C PHE A 78 -9.97 -1.63 -22.50
N PRO A 79 -9.77 -2.31 -23.64
CA PRO A 79 -8.45 -2.68 -24.10
C PRO A 79 -7.69 -1.44 -24.60
N PHE A 80 -6.81 -0.88 -23.78
CA PHE A 80 -5.88 0.20 -24.17
C PHE A 80 -4.80 -0.25 -25.17
N GLY A 81 -4.98 -1.39 -25.85
CA GLY A 81 -3.95 -2.02 -26.68
C GLY A 81 -2.70 -2.46 -25.89
N LEU A 82 -2.73 -2.36 -24.55
CA LEU A 82 -1.61 -2.70 -23.69
C LEU A 82 -1.49 -4.22 -23.59
N ARG A 83 -0.42 -4.78 -24.16
CA ARG A 83 -0.01 -6.16 -23.92
C ARG A 83 1.00 -6.22 -22.78
N LEU A 84 0.85 -7.19 -21.88
CA LEU A 84 1.89 -7.50 -20.91
C LEU A 84 3.09 -8.10 -21.66
N ASN A 85 4.30 -7.69 -21.27
CA ASN A 85 5.56 -8.15 -21.82
C ASN A 85 6.64 -8.15 -20.73
N ASP A 86 7.81 -8.70 -21.02
CA ASP A 86 8.92 -8.91 -20.09
C ASP A 86 9.58 -7.59 -19.60
N GLU A 87 9.17 -6.45 -20.18
CA GLU A 87 9.64 -5.11 -19.82
C GLU A 87 8.85 -4.51 -18.66
N LYS A 88 7.61 -4.97 -18.43
CA LYS A 88 6.71 -4.42 -17.41
C LYS A 88 6.82 -5.18 -16.10
N PHE A 89 6.77 -4.44 -15.00
CA PHE A 89 6.64 -4.99 -13.66
C PHE A 89 5.17 -5.11 -13.27
N ILE A 90 4.79 -6.25 -12.70
CA ILE A 90 3.44 -6.51 -12.20
C ILE A 90 3.50 -6.57 -10.69
N MET A 91 2.85 -5.61 -10.01
CA MET A 91 2.64 -5.65 -8.57
C MET A 91 1.32 -6.38 -8.28
N SER A 92 1.38 -7.46 -7.50
CA SER A 92 0.19 -8.27 -7.14
C SER A 92 0.32 -8.86 -5.75
N ASP A 93 -0.81 -9.22 -5.13
CA ASP A 93 -0.82 -9.91 -3.86
C ASP A 93 -0.01 -11.22 -3.91
N ASN A 94 0.27 -11.75 -2.72
CA ASN A 94 1.07 -12.97 -2.57
C ASN A 94 0.22 -14.24 -2.52
N GLU A 95 -1.01 -14.21 -3.02
CA GLU A 95 -1.87 -15.39 -3.07
C GLU A 95 -1.36 -16.42 -4.10
N PRO A 96 -1.58 -17.73 -3.86
CA PRO A 96 -1.14 -18.78 -4.78
C PRO A 96 -1.72 -18.65 -6.19
N THR A 97 -2.95 -18.16 -6.31
CA THR A 97 -3.67 -17.90 -7.56
C THR A 97 -2.97 -16.81 -8.38
N MET A 98 -2.68 -15.66 -7.76
CA MET A 98 -1.98 -14.54 -8.40
C MET A 98 -0.54 -14.87 -8.72
N LYS A 99 0.15 -15.59 -7.83
CA LYS A 99 1.49 -16.13 -8.11
C LYS A 99 1.48 -17.02 -9.34
N SER A 100 0.53 -17.96 -9.44
CA SER A 100 0.42 -18.86 -10.60
C SER A 100 0.08 -18.11 -11.89
N ALA A 101 -0.84 -17.14 -11.83
CA ALA A 101 -1.27 -16.37 -12.98
C ALA A 101 -0.14 -15.59 -13.66
N PHE A 102 0.85 -15.14 -12.88
CA PHE A 102 1.98 -14.35 -13.37
C PHE A 102 3.33 -15.08 -13.26
N ASN A 103 3.34 -16.40 -13.04
CA ASN A 103 4.57 -17.18 -12.85
C ASN A 103 5.37 -17.39 -14.15
N LEU A 104 4.71 -17.19 -15.30
CA LEU A 104 5.28 -17.47 -16.62
C LEU A 104 5.44 -16.15 -17.37
N ASN A 105 6.69 -15.79 -17.66
CA ASN A 105 7.09 -14.71 -18.56
C ASN A 105 6.90 -13.26 -18.07
N PHE A 106 6.59 -13.02 -16.80
CA PHE A 106 6.43 -11.64 -16.29
C PHE A 106 7.29 -11.36 -15.07
N LYS A 107 7.76 -10.11 -14.94
CA LYS A 107 8.46 -9.63 -13.75
C LYS A 107 7.45 -9.28 -12.68
N ARG A 108 7.09 -10.26 -11.86
CA ARG A 108 6.17 -10.07 -10.73
C ARG A 108 6.91 -9.58 -9.49
N ILE A 109 6.38 -8.54 -8.85
CA ILE A 109 6.77 -8.09 -7.52
C ILE A 109 5.61 -8.39 -6.55
N GLY A 110 5.95 -8.91 -5.38
CA GLY A 110 4.98 -9.21 -4.33
C GLY A 110 4.58 -7.96 -3.56
N CYS A 111 3.30 -7.89 -3.25
CA CYS A 111 2.69 -6.79 -2.53
C CYS A 111 3.13 -6.74 -1.06
N SER A 112 3.69 -5.61 -0.62
CA SER A 112 4.34 -5.49 0.70
C SER A 112 3.34 -5.30 1.84
N ASP A 113 2.31 -4.47 1.65
CA ASP A 113 1.20 -4.32 2.59
C ASP A 113 0.41 -5.63 2.75
N HIS A 114 0.07 -6.32 1.66
CA HIS A 114 -0.58 -7.63 1.75
C HIS A 114 0.30 -8.63 2.51
N PHE A 115 1.62 -8.61 2.30
CA PHE A 115 2.54 -9.47 3.06
C PHE A 115 2.48 -9.18 4.56
N ILE A 116 2.66 -7.92 4.97
CA ILE A 116 2.65 -7.53 6.39
C ILE A 116 1.27 -7.81 7.01
N ASN A 117 0.18 -7.49 6.32
CA ASN A 117 -1.18 -7.70 6.81
C ASN A 117 -1.47 -9.18 7.01
N LYS A 118 -1.01 -10.02 6.09
CA LYS A 118 -1.11 -11.48 6.22
C LYS A 118 -0.32 -12.01 7.43
N GLN A 119 0.88 -11.47 7.70
CA GLN A 119 1.64 -11.87 8.89
C GLN A 119 0.88 -11.51 10.19
N LEU A 120 0.30 -10.32 10.26
CA LEU A 120 -0.51 -9.91 11.41
C LEU A 120 -1.78 -10.76 11.52
N GLN A 121 -2.49 -10.98 10.43
CA GLN A 121 -3.67 -11.84 10.40
C GLN A 121 -3.34 -13.23 10.95
N HIS A 122 -2.21 -13.80 10.53
CA HIS A 122 -1.74 -15.06 11.04
C HIS A 122 -1.48 -15.03 12.56
N ALA A 123 -0.84 -13.97 13.07
CA ALA A 123 -0.61 -13.80 14.51
C ALA A 123 -1.92 -13.83 15.31
N PHE A 124 -3.01 -13.23 14.78
CA PHE A 124 -4.30 -13.12 15.48
C PHE A 124 -5.30 -14.25 15.22
N THR A 125 -5.12 -15.06 14.18
CA THR A 125 -6.18 -16.01 13.76
C THR A 125 -5.71 -17.42 13.47
N SER A 126 -4.42 -17.64 13.23
CA SER A 126 -3.90 -18.94 12.83
C SER A 126 -3.28 -19.65 14.02
N GLN A 127 -3.58 -20.93 14.19
CA GLN A 127 -2.88 -21.78 15.18
C GLN A 127 -1.59 -22.38 14.59
N MET A 128 -1.56 -22.58 13.28
CA MET A 128 -0.44 -23.17 12.56
C MET A 128 -0.23 -22.53 11.18
N ILE A 129 1.03 -22.42 10.76
CA ILE A 129 1.44 -21.95 9.43
C ILE A 129 2.60 -22.83 8.96
N ASP A 130 2.47 -23.44 7.79
CA ASP A 130 3.52 -24.28 7.19
C ASP A 130 4.12 -25.32 8.16
N GLY A 131 3.27 -25.88 9.03
CA GLY A 131 3.66 -26.87 10.05
C GLY A 131 4.26 -26.29 11.33
N GLN A 132 4.40 -24.97 11.45
CA GLN A 132 4.87 -24.29 12.66
C GLN A 132 3.69 -23.78 13.50
N VAL A 133 3.77 -23.95 14.81
CA VAL A 133 2.76 -23.44 15.76
C VAL A 133 2.92 -21.93 15.93
N VAL A 134 1.80 -21.21 15.89
CA VAL A 134 1.74 -19.77 16.15
C VAL A 134 1.47 -19.56 17.63
N ASN A 135 2.50 -19.20 18.39
CA ASN A 135 2.37 -18.97 19.83
C ASN A 135 1.97 -17.51 20.11
N CYS A 136 0.69 -17.19 19.93
CA CYS A 136 0.11 -15.85 20.18
C CYS A 136 -1.22 -15.94 20.96
N GLU A 137 -1.35 -16.94 21.84
CA GLU A 137 -2.62 -17.33 22.46
C GLU A 137 -3.36 -16.17 23.15
N LEU A 138 -2.64 -15.30 23.87
CA LEU A 138 -3.26 -14.17 24.57
C LEU A 138 -3.86 -13.14 23.59
N ALA A 139 -3.10 -12.78 22.56
CA ALA A 139 -3.55 -11.86 21.53
C ALA A 139 -4.68 -12.47 20.68
N GLN A 140 -4.61 -13.77 20.39
CA GLN A 140 -5.64 -14.51 19.66
C GLN A 140 -6.95 -14.60 20.45
N GLY A 141 -6.87 -14.90 21.75
CA GLY A 141 -8.04 -14.95 22.63
C GLY A 141 -8.74 -13.60 22.71
N MET A 142 -7.99 -12.54 23.00
CA MET A 142 -8.52 -11.17 23.02
C MET A 142 -9.14 -10.78 21.66
N PHE A 143 -8.45 -11.05 20.55
CA PHE A 143 -8.94 -10.73 19.22
C PHE A 143 -10.23 -11.49 18.87
N SER A 144 -10.31 -12.77 19.25
CA SER A 144 -11.52 -13.58 19.08
C SER A 144 -12.70 -13.02 19.86
N ASP A 145 -12.47 -12.60 21.11
CA ASP A 145 -13.51 -11.99 21.96
C ASP A 145 -13.99 -10.65 21.38
N VAL A 146 -13.08 -9.77 20.95
CA VAL A 146 -13.45 -8.51 20.28
C VAL A 146 -14.24 -8.79 19.01
N LYS A 147 -13.76 -9.71 18.16
CA LYS A 147 -14.42 -10.07 16.89
C LYS A 147 -15.84 -10.61 17.12
N HIS A 148 -16.05 -11.37 18.19
CA HIS A 148 -17.38 -11.86 18.56
C HIS A 148 -18.33 -10.71 18.93
N ILE A 149 -17.83 -9.64 19.56
CA ILE A 149 -18.62 -8.47 19.96
C ILE A 149 -18.92 -7.56 18.77
N VAL A 150 -17.92 -7.20 17.96
CA VAL A 150 -18.10 -6.23 16.85
C VAL A 150 -18.80 -6.82 15.61
N SER A 151 -19.15 -8.11 15.65
CA SER A 151 -19.86 -8.85 14.60
C SER A 151 -19.12 -8.86 13.24
N ASN A 152 -19.78 -9.28 12.16
CA ASN A 152 -19.22 -9.38 10.80
C ASN A 152 -18.93 -8.02 10.12
N THR A 153 -18.69 -6.97 10.91
CA THR A 153 -18.26 -5.67 10.39
C THR A 153 -16.96 -5.86 9.63
N ARG A 154 -16.95 -5.44 8.35
CA ARG A 154 -15.75 -5.55 7.50
C ARG A 154 -14.75 -4.49 7.90
N PHE A 155 -13.75 -4.88 8.68
CA PHE A 155 -12.58 -4.06 8.93
C PHE A 155 -11.47 -4.39 7.92
N SER A 156 -10.71 -3.37 7.52
CA SER A 156 -9.56 -3.51 6.62
C SER A 156 -8.37 -4.24 7.24
N GLY A 157 -8.32 -4.33 8.57
CA GLY A 157 -7.26 -5.02 9.30
C GLY A 157 -7.52 -5.12 10.81
N ALA A 158 -6.68 -5.90 11.50
CA ALA A 158 -6.81 -6.14 12.93
C ALA A 158 -6.69 -4.86 13.77
N TYR A 159 -5.75 -3.97 13.41
CA TYR A 159 -5.55 -2.70 14.11
C TYR A 159 -6.81 -1.82 14.09
N GLY A 160 -7.39 -1.58 12.90
CA GLY A 160 -8.58 -0.74 12.78
C GLY A 160 -9.76 -1.26 13.60
N MET A 161 -9.97 -2.59 13.63
CA MET A 161 -11.00 -3.22 14.46
C MET A 161 -10.75 -3.00 15.95
N LEU A 162 -9.54 -3.31 16.43
CA LEU A 162 -9.18 -3.19 17.83
C LEU A 162 -9.21 -1.74 18.30
N ARG A 163 -8.78 -0.81 17.45
CA ARG A 163 -8.76 0.63 17.78
C ARG A 163 -10.17 1.21 17.90
N VAL A 164 -11.05 0.91 16.95
CA VAL A 164 -12.46 1.35 17.04
C VAL A 164 -13.11 0.76 18.29
N PHE A 165 -12.84 -0.52 18.59
CA PHE A 165 -13.36 -1.16 19.80
C PHE A 165 -12.82 -0.49 21.08
N GLN A 166 -11.53 -0.15 21.11
CA GLN A 166 -10.90 0.57 22.22
C GLN A 166 -11.54 1.96 22.43
N ASP A 167 -11.77 2.71 21.35
CA ASP A 167 -12.31 4.07 21.43
C ASP A 167 -13.73 4.10 22.06
N VAL A 168 -14.51 3.03 21.93
CA VAL A 168 -15.86 2.90 22.50
C VAL A 168 -15.93 2.00 23.74
N TYR A 169 -14.79 1.49 24.23
CA TYR A 169 -14.74 0.44 25.25
C TYR A 169 -15.59 0.76 26.49
N ASN A 170 -15.42 1.97 27.04
CA ASN A 170 -16.11 2.47 28.24
C ASN A 170 -17.61 2.77 28.06
N GLU A 171 -18.14 2.61 26.85
CA GLU A 171 -19.57 2.77 26.54
C GLU A 171 -20.26 1.44 26.22
N LEU A 172 -19.49 0.38 25.92
CA LEU A 172 -20.02 -0.91 25.47
C LEU A 172 -20.84 -1.62 26.56
N ASP A 173 -20.42 -1.54 27.82
CA ASP A 173 -21.10 -2.19 28.95
C ASP A 173 -22.59 -1.81 29.07
N LYS A 174 -22.96 -0.60 28.62
CA LYS A 174 -24.32 -0.07 28.65
C LYS A 174 -25.20 -0.56 27.49
N ILE A 175 -24.60 -1.05 26.42
CA ILE A 175 -25.31 -1.38 25.16
C ILE A 175 -25.28 -2.87 24.81
N LEU A 176 -24.38 -3.65 25.41
CA LEU A 176 -24.29 -5.08 25.15
C LEU A 176 -25.40 -5.88 25.85
N ASP A 177 -25.88 -6.92 25.17
CA ASP A 177 -26.76 -7.91 25.80
C ASP A 177 -25.99 -8.79 26.82
N SER A 178 -26.73 -9.56 27.62
CA SER A 178 -26.13 -10.40 28.67
C SER A 178 -25.13 -11.45 28.16
N LYS A 179 -25.30 -11.91 26.90
CA LYS A 179 -24.41 -12.90 26.29
C LYS A 179 -23.08 -12.24 25.90
N LEU A 180 -23.14 -11.10 25.24
CA LEU A 180 -21.96 -10.34 24.82
C LEU A 180 -21.23 -9.70 25.99
N LEU A 181 -21.94 -9.29 27.04
CA LEU A 181 -21.35 -8.74 28.26
C LEU A 181 -20.40 -9.74 28.94
N THR A 182 -20.75 -11.04 28.92
CA THR A 182 -19.89 -12.11 29.46
C THR A 182 -18.57 -12.23 28.69
N THR A 183 -18.59 -12.01 27.36
CA THR A 183 -17.38 -11.96 26.54
C THR A 183 -16.60 -10.68 26.80
N TYR A 184 -17.28 -9.54 26.86
CA TYR A 184 -16.68 -8.23 27.14
C TYR A 184 -15.89 -8.21 28.46
N CYS A 185 -16.44 -8.77 29.55
CA CYS A 185 -15.77 -8.82 30.85
C CYS A 185 -14.47 -9.65 30.87
N LYS A 186 -14.19 -10.46 29.84
CA LYS A 186 -12.92 -11.21 29.73
C LYS A 186 -11.81 -10.38 29.10
N ILE A 187 -12.16 -9.32 28.36
CA ILE A 187 -11.21 -8.48 27.66
C ILE A 187 -10.53 -7.57 28.67
N ASN A 188 -9.21 -7.67 28.76
CA ASN A 188 -8.40 -6.77 29.58
C ASN A 188 -8.13 -5.47 28.81
N GLU A 189 -8.64 -4.34 29.29
CA GLU A 189 -8.50 -3.02 28.66
C GLU A 189 -7.04 -2.59 28.50
N ASP A 190 -6.22 -2.78 29.55
CA ASP A 190 -4.79 -2.42 29.51
C ASP A 190 -4.04 -3.22 28.44
N PHE A 191 -4.34 -4.52 28.32
CA PHE A 191 -3.73 -5.36 27.30
C PHE A 191 -4.21 -4.99 25.89
N LEU A 192 -5.50 -4.68 25.73
CA LEU A 192 -6.04 -4.16 24.46
C LEU A 192 -5.30 -2.87 24.05
N HIS A 193 -5.05 -1.97 25.00
CA HIS A 193 -4.29 -0.76 24.77
C HIS A 193 -2.86 -1.06 24.30
N ASP A 194 -2.15 -1.95 25.00
CA ASP A 194 -0.79 -2.32 24.60
C ASP A 194 -0.73 -2.95 23.21
N VAL A 195 -1.72 -3.79 22.85
CA VAL A 195 -1.79 -4.38 21.50
C VAL A 195 -2.03 -3.29 20.46
N CYS A 196 -2.91 -2.31 20.72
CA CYS A 196 -3.14 -1.20 19.79
C CYS A 196 -1.88 -0.35 19.60
N GLU A 197 -1.18 0.00 20.68
CA GLU A 197 0.09 0.74 20.63
C GLU A 197 1.18 -0.04 19.89
N PHE A 198 1.26 -1.36 20.12
CA PHE A 198 2.20 -2.23 19.40
C PHE A 198 1.90 -2.32 17.90
N LEU A 199 0.63 -2.31 17.50
CA LEU A 199 0.21 -2.41 16.10
C LEU A 199 0.28 -1.08 15.34
N LEU A 200 0.29 0.07 16.02
CA LEU A 200 0.31 1.39 15.39
C LEU A 200 1.47 1.60 14.37
N PRO A 201 2.72 1.15 14.63
CA PRO A 201 3.79 1.21 13.64
C PRO A 201 3.51 0.39 12.36
N PHE A 202 2.77 -0.72 12.48
CA PHE A 202 2.38 -1.53 11.32
C PHE A 202 1.32 -0.82 10.49
N ASP A 203 0.35 -0.17 11.14
CA ASP A 203 -0.65 0.64 10.45
C ASP A 203 -0.02 1.83 9.71
N THR A 204 0.90 2.53 10.38
CA THR A 204 1.71 3.59 9.74
C THR A 204 2.47 3.05 8.53
N ALA A 205 3.06 1.85 8.61
CA ALA A 205 3.72 1.23 7.48
C ALA A 205 2.75 0.89 6.34
N PHE A 206 1.54 0.38 6.64
CA PHE A 206 0.51 0.15 5.62
C PHE A 206 0.14 1.43 4.89
N GLN A 207 -0.17 2.49 5.62
CA GLN A 207 -0.55 3.77 5.05
C GLN A 207 0.57 4.37 4.18
N THR A 208 1.83 4.22 4.64
CA THR A 208 3.01 4.71 3.94
C THR A 208 3.28 3.94 2.66
N LEU A 209 3.13 2.61 2.67
CA LEU A 209 3.40 1.75 1.50
C LEU A 209 2.26 1.73 0.47
N SER A 210 1.04 2.09 0.89
CA SER A 210 -0.16 2.20 0.04
C SER A 210 -0.40 3.61 -0.51
N ASP A 211 0.50 4.57 -0.28
CA ASP A 211 0.36 5.91 -0.88
C ASP A 211 0.42 5.83 -2.41
N SER A 212 -0.52 6.52 -3.08
CA SER A 212 -0.61 6.64 -4.54
C SER A 212 0.02 7.91 -5.09
N LYS A 213 0.28 8.90 -4.24
CA LYS A 213 0.80 10.22 -4.67
C LYS A 213 2.32 10.28 -4.68
N ARG A 214 2.98 9.44 -3.90
CA ARG A 214 4.43 9.42 -3.70
C ARG A 214 5.01 8.07 -4.12
N ALA A 215 6.30 8.05 -4.46
CA ALA A 215 7.00 6.79 -4.69
C ALA A 215 7.06 5.98 -3.38
N THR A 216 6.72 4.69 -3.42
CA THR A 216 6.62 3.88 -2.19
C THR A 216 7.57 2.68 -2.16
N LEU A 217 8.05 2.17 -3.30
CA LEU A 217 8.90 0.97 -3.32
C LEU A 217 10.19 1.13 -2.51
N HIS A 218 10.84 2.28 -2.57
CA HIS A 218 12.08 2.55 -1.81
C HIS A 218 11.86 2.55 -0.29
N ARG A 219 10.61 2.75 0.18
CA ARG A 219 10.25 2.77 1.60
C ARG A 219 10.08 1.38 2.20
N VAL A 220 9.97 0.33 1.37
CA VAL A 220 9.76 -1.06 1.83
C VAL A 220 10.86 -1.52 2.77
N LEU A 221 12.13 -1.30 2.43
CA LEU A 221 13.26 -1.74 3.25
C LEU A 221 13.38 -0.94 4.57
N PRO A 222 13.35 0.41 4.57
CA PRO A 222 13.29 1.18 5.79
C PRO A 222 12.12 0.79 6.71
N MET A 223 10.91 0.67 6.16
CA MET A 223 9.73 0.27 6.94
C MET A 223 9.89 -1.14 7.51
N LYS A 224 10.41 -2.10 6.72
CA LYS A 224 10.74 -3.43 7.23
C LYS A 224 11.70 -3.36 8.41
N GLN A 225 12.74 -2.53 8.33
CA GLN A 225 13.70 -2.37 9.43
C GLN A 225 13.05 -1.75 10.67
N VAL A 226 12.20 -0.73 10.50
CA VAL A 226 11.43 -0.12 11.60
C VAL A 226 10.56 -1.17 12.30
N LEU A 227 9.85 -2.00 11.53
CA LEU A 227 9.01 -3.06 12.09
C LEU A 227 9.83 -4.13 12.80
N ILE A 228 10.97 -4.55 12.24
CA ILE A 228 11.89 -5.49 12.91
C ILE A 228 12.36 -4.92 14.25
N ASN A 229 12.75 -3.65 14.27
CA ASN A 229 13.19 -2.99 15.50
C ASN A 229 12.08 -2.93 16.55
N LYS A 230 10.82 -2.73 16.13
CA LYS A 230 9.66 -2.76 17.02
C LYS A 230 9.33 -4.16 17.53
N CYS A 231 9.73 -5.21 16.80
CA CYS A 231 9.58 -6.59 17.22
C CYS A 231 10.72 -7.10 18.12
N VAL A 232 11.70 -6.27 18.48
CA VAL A 232 12.70 -6.64 19.48
C VAL A 232 12.00 -6.77 20.85
N ILE A 233 12.18 -7.94 21.47
CA ILE A 233 11.60 -8.26 22.77
C ILE A 233 12.32 -7.47 23.85
N ASP A 234 11.55 -6.75 24.67
CA ASP A 234 12.00 -6.07 25.87
C ASP A 234 11.60 -6.91 27.12
N ASN A 235 12.39 -6.79 28.19
CA ASN A 235 12.09 -7.42 29.46
C ASN A 235 10.78 -6.89 30.06
N ASP A 236 10.49 -5.60 29.83
CA ASP A 236 9.30 -4.91 30.32
C ASP A 236 8.02 -5.23 29.51
N ASP A 237 8.14 -5.93 28.38
CA ASP A 237 6.98 -6.34 27.60
C ASP A 237 6.09 -7.31 28.39
N LYS A 238 4.78 -7.08 28.33
CA LYS A 238 3.78 -8.05 28.82
C LYS A 238 3.82 -9.32 27.98
N GLU A 239 3.43 -10.44 28.58
CA GLU A 239 3.56 -11.78 27.95
C GLU A 239 2.92 -11.87 26.55
N GLY A 240 1.72 -11.31 26.37
CA GLY A 240 1.05 -11.32 25.06
C GLY A 240 1.79 -10.50 24.00
N ILE A 241 2.51 -9.44 24.39
CA ILE A 241 3.36 -8.65 23.48
C ILE A 241 4.64 -9.43 23.14
N LYS A 242 5.26 -10.09 24.12
CA LYS A 242 6.43 -10.97 23.88
C LYS A 242 6.10 -12.07 22.86
N GLN A 243 4.92 -12.68 22.99
CA GLN A 243 4.40 -13.68 22.04
C GLN A 243 4.27 -13.13 20.62
N LEU A 244 3.61 -11.97 20.44
CA LEU A 244 3.46 -11.32 19.14
C LEU A 244 4.82 -10.96 18.52
N LYS A 245 5.70 -10.34 19.30
CA LYS A 245 7.05 -9.95 18.87
C LYS A 245 7.86 -11.16 18.41
N ALA A 246 7.91 -12.22 19.23
CA ALA A 246 8.63 -13.45 18.92
C ALA A 246 8.19 -14.06 17.58
N PHE A 247 6.87 -14.16 17.37
CA PHE A 247 6.31 -14.69 16.14
C PHE A 247 6.65 -13.83 14.91
N LEU A 248 6.51 -12.51 15.02
CA LEU A 248 6.74 -11.59 13.89
C LEU A 248 8.24 -11.45 13.51
N VAL A 249 9.18 -11.62 14.44
CA VAL A 249 10.62 -11.64 14.12
C VAL A 249 11.01 -12.85 13.26
N ILE A 250 10.46 -14.04 13.57
CA ILE A 250 10.80 -15.28 12.86
C ILE A 250 10.40 -15.18 11.38
N LEU A 251 9.25 -14.59 11.10
CA LEU A 251 8.68 -14.49 9.75
C LEU A 251 9.28 -13.36 8.91
N THR A 252 9.70 -12.27 9.55
CA THR A 252 10.40 -11.17 8.86
C THR A 252 11.84 -11.54 8.47
N SER A 253 12.44 -12.51 9.19
CA SER A 253 13.80 -13.01 8.97
C SER A 253 13.90 -14.14 7.94
N THR A 254 12.85 -14.92 7.74
CA THR A 254 12.85 -16.12 6.86
C THR A 254 12.77 -15.81 5.36
N SER A 255 12.58 -14.55 4.95
CA SER A 255 12.50 -14.18 3.52
C SER A 255 13.85 -14.16 2.77
N VAL A 256 14.98 -14.50 3.42
CA VAL A 256 16.33 -14.50 2.79
C VAL A 256 16.88 -15.92 2.54
N THR A 257 16.26 -16.98 3.08
CA THR A 257 16.83 -18.33 3.03
C THR A 257 15.92 -19.33 2.31
N SER A 258 15.91 -19.26 0.99
CA SER A 258 15.69 -20.44 0.15
C SER A 258 16.97 -20.76 -0.64
N ARG A 259 17.74 -21.71 -0.08
CA ARG A 259 18.78 -22.58 -0.66
C ARG A 259 19.98 -21.95 -1.41
N SER A 260 21.08 -21.77 -0.66
CA SER A 260 22.35 -22.51 -0.90
C SER A 260 23.45 -22.08 0.10
N SER A 261 24.00 -23.07 0.80
CA SER A 261 25.37 -23.20 1.32
C SER A 261 26.02 -22.03 2.08
N THR A 262 26.18 -22.25 3.39
CA THR A 262 27.24 -21.77 4.29
C THR A 262 28.42 -21.01 3.67
N SER A 263 28.51 -19.72 3.96
CA SER A 263 29.76 -19.07 4.38
C SER A 263 29.44 -17.74 5.07
N SER A 264 30.15 -17.50 6.17
CA SER A 264 30.09 -16.30 7.02
C SER A 264 30.17 -15.01 6.20
N ILE A 265 29.11 -14.20 6.26
CA ILE A 265 28.99 -12.95 5.52
C ILE A 265 29.84 -11.88 6.21
N SER A 266 31.03 -11.67 5.67
CA SER A 266 31.81 -10.45 5.84
C SER A 266 31.15 -9.33 5.03
N ILE A 267 31.17 -8.11 5.57
CA ILE A 267 30.49 -6.89 5.09
C ILE A 267 30.88 -6.50 3.63
N THR A 268 31.91 -7.13 3.06
CA THR A 268 32.40 -6.91 1.69
C THR A 268 31.54 -7.54 0.58
N ASN A 269 30.65 -8.50 0.89
CA ASN A 269 29.81 -9.18 -0.11
C ASN A 269 28.63 -8.33 -0.64
N SER A 270 28.30 -7.18 -0.03
CA SER A 270 27.12 -6.41 -0.45
C SER A 270 27.33 -5.55 -1.71
N LEU A 271 28.56 -5.10 -1.97
CA LEU A 271 28.84 -4.20 -3.10
C LEU A 271 28.87 -4.95 -4.44
N SER A 272 29.41 -6.17 -4.46
CA SER A 272 29.46 -7.03 -5.65
C SER A 272 28.06 -7.50 -6.07
N ALA A 273 27.22 -7.86 -5.09
CA ALA A 273 25.82 -8.24 -5.33
C ALA A 273 24.98 -7.05 -5.85
N ARG A 274 25.16 -5.86 -5.26
CA ARG A 274 24.50 -4.62 -5.72
C ARG A 274 24.92 -4.24 -7.14
N LYS A 275 26.22 -4.36 -7.47
CA LYS A 275 26.73 -4.11 -8.83
C LYS A 275 26.16 -5.10 -9.85
N SER A 276 26.09 -6.39 -9.51
CA SER A 276 25.57 -7.41 -10.43
C SER A 276 24.08 -7.21 -10.77
N LEU A 277 23.26 -6.89 -9.77
CA LEU A 277 21.81 -6.73 -9.95
C LEU A 277 21.47 -5.45 -10.74
N LEU A 278 22.25 -4.38 -10.56
CA LEU A 278 22.10 -3.15 -11.32
C LEU A 278 22.58 -3.29 -12.77
N LEU A 279 23.71 -3.97 -13.01
CA LEU A 279 24.22 -4.23 -14.36
C LEU A 279 23.20 -5.02 -15.21
N GLU A 280 22.51 -5.99 -14.61
CA GLU A 280 21.44 -6.74 -15.29
C GLU A 280 20.25 -5.85 -15.70
N ILE A 281 19.98 -4.77 -14.95
CA ILE A 281 18.94 -3.78 -15.27
C ILE A 281 19.41 -2.88 -16.43
N PHE A 282 20.69 -2.50 -16.46
CA PHE A 282 21.25 -1.63 -17.51
C PHE A 282 21.44 -2.33 -18.86
N ASP A 283 21.69 -3.64 -18.88
CA ASP A 283 21.91 -4.41 -20.12
C ASP A 283 20.65 -4.54 -20.99
N LYS A 284 19.48 -4.14 -20.47
CA LYS A 284 18.18 -4.30 -21.14
C LYS A 284 17.64 -3.04 -21.82
N GLN A 285 18.33 -1.89 -21.77
CA GLN A 285 17.94 -0.71 -22.55
C GLN A 285 18.72 -0.65 -23.88
N SER A 286 18.02 -0.90 -24.99
CA SER A 286 18.56 -0.84 -26.35
C SER A 286 18.76 0.61 -26.80
N GLU A 287 20.01 1.05 -26.70
CA GLU A 287 20.79 1.89 -27.63
C GLU A 287 22.17 2.00 -26.96
N VAL A 288 23.07 1.06 -27.29
CA VAL A 288 24.29 0.72 -26.51
C VAL A 288 25.10 1.97 -26.12
N PRO A 289 24.98 2.46 -24.87
CA PRO A 289 26.00 3.33 -24.31
C PRO A 289 27.22 2.43 -24.09
N GLU A 290 28.44 2.91 -24.38
CA GLU A 290 29.64 2.14 -24.04
C GLU A 290 29.54 1.66 -22.59
N LYS A 291 29.73 0.36 -22.33
CA LYS A 291 29.64 -0.28 -21.01
C LYS A 291 30.42 0.49 -19.91
N ASN A 292 31.50 1.15 -20.32
CA ASN A 292 32.31 2.06 -19.51
C ASN A 292 31.52 3.26 -18.93
N THR A 293 30.46 3.72 -19.60
CA THR A 293 29.67 4.90 -19.21
C THR A 293 28.72 4.58 -18.06
N VAL A 294 28.02 3.44 -18.13
CA VAL A 294 27.11 2.98 -17.08
C VAL A 294 27.87 2.70 -15.78
N GLU A 295 29.00 2.00 -15.88
CA GLU A 295 29.82 1.65 -14.70
C GLU A 295 30.39 2.90 -14.02
N LYS A 296 30.84 3.90 -14.80
CA LYS A 296 31.29 5.19 -14.29
C LYS A 296 30.18 5.98 -13.60
N GLU A 297 28.99 5.99 -14.18
CA GLU A 297 27.84 6.68 -13.59
C GLU A 297 27.43 6.01 -12.27
N LEU A 298 27.44 4.68 -12.23
CA LEU A 298 27.14 3.90 -11.02
C LEU A 298 28.17 4.14 -9.93
N GLU A 299 29.46 4.13 -10.27
CA GLU A 299 30.52 4.45 -9.33
C GLU A 299 30.40 5.88 -8.80
N LYS A 300 30.09 6.83 -9.69
CA LYS A 300 29.81 8.21 -9.31
C LYS A 300 28.64 8.29 -8.33
N TYR A 301 27.51 7.64 -8.60
CA TYR A 301 26.38 7.59 -7.66
C TYR A 301 26.77 7.00 -6.30
N LEU A 302 27.45 5.86 -6.28
CA LEU A 302 27.86 5.17 -5.05
C LEU A 302 28.91 5.94 -4.23
N THR A 303 29.69 6.82 -4.86
CA THR A 303 30.70 7.66 -4.20
C THR A 303 30.17 9.05 -3.85
N SER A 304 29.13 9.52 -4.54
CA SER A 304 28.50 10.84 -4.33
C SER A 304 27.49 10.85 -3.19
N THR A 305 27.37 9.76 -2.40
CA THR A 305 26.41 9.66 -1.29
C THR A 305 26.52 10.84 -0.34
N SER A 306 25.68 11.83 -0.61
CA SER A 306 25.42 12.99 0.21
C SER A 306 24.27 12.60 1.14
N LYS A 307 24.23 13.15 2.35
CA LYS A 307 23.02 13.03 3.16
C LYS A 307 21.88 13.68 2.39
N LEU A 308 20.77 12.96 2.21
CA LEU A 308 19.53 13.56 1.74
C LEU A 308 19.12 14.63 2.76
N ASP A 309 18.57 15.73 2.27
CA ASP A 309 17.89 16.67 3.17
C ASP A 309 16.47 16.18 3.50
N ASP A 310 15.82 16.82 4.49
CA ASP A 310 14.51 16.41 4.97
C ASP A 310 13.43 16.47 3.86
N GLU A 311 13.59 17.34 2.85
CA GLU A 311 12.65 17.44 1.73
C GLU A 311 12.85 16.31 0.70
N GLU A 312 14.10 15.91 0.45
CA GLU A 312 14.46 14.80 -0.42
C GLU A 312 14.14 13.42 0.19
N GLU A 313 14.25 13.27 1.52
CA GLU A 313 13.76 12.08 2.21
C GLU A 313 12.24 11.91 2.00
N ASP A 314 11.53 13.03 1.95
CA ASP A 314 10.08 13.04 1.83
C ASP A 314 9.59 12.87 0.38
N ASP A 315 10.31 13.43 -0.60
CA ASP A 315 10.12 13.22 -2.04
C ASP A 315 11.43 12.91 -2.77
N ILE A 316 11.79 11.62 -2.79
CA ILE A 316 12.98 11.10 -3.48
C ILE A 316 13.02 11.43 -4.98
N LEU A 317 11.89 11.77 -5.61
CA LEU A 317 11.87 12.16 -7.02
C LEU A 317 12.47 13.56 -7.23
N LEU A 318 12.49 14.42 -6.20
CA LEU A 318 13.19 15.69 -6.22
C LEU A 318 14.70 15.47 -6.32
N TYR A 319 15.26 14.58 -5.51
CA TYR A 319 16.68 14.21 -5.57
C TYR A 319 17.06 13.79 -7.00
N TRP A 320 16.31 12.85 -7.60
CA TRP A 320 16.60 12.38 -8.95
C TRP A 320 16.40 13.44 -10.03
N ARG A 321 15.49 14.40 -9.83
CA ARG A 321 15.33 15.54 -10.72
C ARG A 321 16.57 16.45 -10.69
N GLN A 322 17.10 16.74 -9.51
CA GLN A 322 18.28 17.58 -9.36
C GLN A 322 19.55 16.93 -9.93
N HIS A 323 19.61 15.59 -9.91
CA HIS A 323 20.78 14.83 -10.37
C HIS A 323 20.68 14.36 -11.84
N GLN A 324 19.63 14.76 -12.58
CA GLN A 324 19.40 14.31 -13.96
C GLN A 324 20.56 14.61 -14.91
N ASP A 325 21.16 15.81 -14.83
CA ASP A 325 22.25 16.20 -15.72
C ASP A 325 23.58 15.50 -15.37
N VAL A 326 23.69 15.00 -14.14
CA VAL A 326 24.90 14.41 -13.56
C VAL A 326 24.92 12.89 -13.70
N LEU A 327 23.72 12.28 -13.64
CA LEU A 327 23.45 10.84 -13.63
C LEU A 327 22.27 10.49 -14.57
N PRO A 328 22.36 10.76 -15.89
CA PRO A 328 21.23 10.62 -16.81
C PRO A 328 20.72 9.18 -16.97
N LEU A 329 21.60 8.17 -16.97
CA LEU A 329 21.20 6.77 -17.17
C LEU A 329 20.58 6.18 -15.90
N ILE A 330 21.16 6.44 -14.74
CA ILE A 330 20.65 5.99 -13.44
C ILE A 330 19.33 6.68 -13.14
N VAL A 331 19.18 7.97 -13.45
CA VAL A 331 17.91 8.70 -13.25
C VAL A 331 16.79 8.09 -14.09
N SER A 332 17.08 7.65 -15.32
CA SER A 332 16.12 6.91 -16.17
C SER A 332 15.66 5.61 -15.49
N VAL A 333 16.60 4.84 -14.93
CA VAL A 333 16.29 3.60 -14.19
C VAL A 333 15.53 3.90 -12.90
N ALA A 334 15.97 4.89 -12.12
CA ALA A 334 15.34 5.30 -10.87
C ALA A 334 13.88 5.69 -11.09
N ARG A 335 13.57 6.46 -12.15
CA ARG A 335 12.19 6.78 -12.52
C ARG A 335 11.35 5.55 -12.84
N THR A 336 11.93 4.56 -13.49
CA THR A 336 11.21 3.31 -13.82
C THR A 336 10.93 2.49 -12.56
N VAL A 337 11.93 2.35 -11.68
CA VAL A 337 11.83 1.55 -10.45
C VAL A 337 10.93 2.25 -9.41
N LEU A 338 11.06 3.57 -9.23
CA LEU A 338 10.28 4.34 -8.25
C LEU A 338 8.82 4.55 -8.67
N ALA A 339 8.50 4.33 -9.96
CA ALA A 339 7.12 4.31 -10.44
C ALA A 339 6.35 3.05 -10.00
N ILE A 340 7.06 2.00 -9.59
CA ILE A 340 6.44 0.76 -9.11
C ILE A 340 5.88 1.05 -7.70
N PRO A 341 4.58 0.86 -7.45
CA PRO A 341 4.03 1.00 -6.11
C PRO A 341 4.50 -0.17 -5.22
N ALA A 342 4.65 0.04 -3.92
CA ALA A 342 4.93 -1.03 -2.96
C ALA A 342 3.69 -1.91 -2.64
N SER A 343 2.51 -1.45 -3.06
CA SER A 343 1.20 -2.00 -2.73
C SER A 343 0.27 -2.05 -3.96
N ASN A 344 -0.53 -3.11 -4.06
CA ASN A 344 -1.61 -3.26 -5.03
C ASN A 344 -2.90 -2.55 -4.61
N THR A 345 -2.98 -2.08 -3.35
CA THR A 345 -4.11 -1.33 -2.79
C THR A 345 -3.97 0.19 -2.98
N SER A 346 -2.90 0.66 -3.63
CA SER A 346 -2.65 2.10 -3.87
C SER A 346 -3.83 2.83 -4.53
N VAL A 347 -4.64 2.13 -5.32
CA VAL A 347 -5.85 2.66 -5.96
C VAL A 347 -7.16 2.22 -5.29
N GLU A 348 -7.13 1.43 -4.22
CA GLU A 348 -8.34 1.01 -3.50
C GLU A 348 -9.12 2.17 -2.92
N ARG A 349 -8.49 3.29 -2.57
CA ARG A 349 -9.22 4.49 -2.12
C ARG A 349 -10.12 5.10 -3.20
N LEU A 350 -9.95 4.70 -4.46
CA LEU A 350 -10.79 5.11 -5.59
C LEU A 350 -11.90 4.08 -5.90
N PHE A 351 -11.80 2.86 -5.34
CA PHE A 351 -12.82 1.82 -5.42
C PHE A 351 -13.73 1.86 -4.20
#